data_AF-A0A4S2RKR6-F1
#
_entry.id   AF-A0A4S2RKR6-F1
#
_cell.length_a   1.000
_cell.length_b   1.000
_cell.length_c   1.000
_cell.angle_alpha   90.00
_cell.angle_beta   90.00
_cell.angle_gamma   90.00
#
_symmetry.space_group_name_H-M   'P 1'
#
loop_
_entity.id
_entity.type
_entity.pdbx_description
1 polymer ?
#
loop_
_entity_poly.entity_id
_entity_poly.type
_entity_poly.pdbx_seq_one_letter_code
_entity_poly.pdbx_strand_id
1 'polypeptide(L)'
;MTAIPAPRTEQQRYEPAEGLRAHSAALLRHAERLRAGAVALDWKGPQAEAFRWRIEALADRCATAAAGLARSAEQLDAAARTR
;
A
#
# COMPACT_ATOMS: atom_id res chain seq x y z
N MET A 1 -25.79 -5.19 28.45
CA MET A 1 -26.17 -4.68 27.12
C MET A 1 -24.99 -3.94 26.53
N THR A 2 -24.12 -4.65 25.81
CA THR A 2 -22.91 -4.07 25.23
C THR A 2 -23.30 -3.41 23.91
N ALA A 3 -23.31 -2.08 23.88
CA ALA A 3 -23.59 -1.33 22.67
C ALA A 3 -22.55 -1.69 21.60
N ILE A 4 -23.00 -2.25 20.50
CA ILE A 4 -22.19 -2.48 19.30
C ILE A 4 -21.80 -1.08 18.78
N PRO A 5 -20.51 -0.73 18.71
CA PRO A 5 -20.10 0.55 18.14
C PRO A 5 -20.55 0.60 16.68
N ALA A 6 -21.14 1.73 16.28
CA ALA A 6 -21.70 1.92 14.94
C ALA A 6 -20.67 1.58 13.85
N PRO A 7 -21.09 0.95 12.73
CA PRO A 7 -20.21 0.71 11.60
C PRO A 7 -19.65 2.07 11.13
N ARG A 8 -18.32 2.14 11.00
CA ARG A 8 -17.57 3.36 10.66
C ARG A 8 -18.22 4.05 9.47
N THR A 9 -18.88 5.16 9.74
CA THR A 9 -19.67 5.95 8.78
C THR A 9 -18.76 6.87 7.96
N GLU A 10 -17.55 6.40 7.65
CA GLU A 10 -16.47 7.13 6.96
C GLU A 10 -15.78 6.26 5.90
N GLN A 11 -16.47 5.23 5.39
CA GLN A 11 -16.17 4.76 4.03
C GLN A 11 -16.55 5.89 3.07
N GLN A 12 -15.60 6.82 2.97
CA GLN A 12 -15.48 7.87 1.98
C GLN A 12 -16.07 7.36 0.66
N ARG A 13 -17.05 8.08 0.12
CA ARG A 13 -17.79 7.78 -1.12
C ARG A 13 -16.87 7.88 -2.36
N TYR A 14 -15.79 7.12 -2.35
CA TYR A 14 -14.93 6.92 -3.50
C TYR A 14 -15.52 5.75 -4.28
N GLU A 15 -15.63 5.91 -5.59
CA GLU A 15 -15.88 4.77 -6.48
C GLU A 15 -14.90 3.65 -6.12
N PRO A 16 -15.32 2.37 -6.01
CA PRO A 16 -14.46 1.29 -5.54
C PRO A 16 -13.09 1.23 -6.23
N ALA A 17 -13.03 1.53 -7.53
CA ALA A 17 -11.78 1.64 -8.28
C ALA A 17 -10.88 2.79 -7.78
N GLU A 18 -11.45 3.96 -7.49
CA GLU A 18 -10.73 5.11 -6.96
C GLU A 18 -10.15 4.82 -5.56
N GLY A 19 -10.91 4.13 -4.71
CA GLY A 19 -10.44 3.66 -3.41
C GLY A 19 -9.24 2.72 -3.53
N LEU A 20 -9.28 1.76 -4.46
CA LEU A 20 -8.16 0.84 -4.72
C LEU A 20 -6.92 1.58 -5.24
N ARG A 21 -7.08 2.55 -6.15
CA ARG A 21 -5.97 3.39 -6.62
C ARG A 21 -5.35 4.19 -5.50
N ALA A 22 -6.16 4.77 -4.61
CA ALA A 22 -5.66 5.52 -3.45
C ALA A 22 -4.82 4.63 -2.51
N HIS A 23 -5.27 3.38 -2.28
CA HIS A 23 -4.54 2.42 -1.45
C HIS A 23 -3.23 1.95 -2.13
N SER A 24 -3.28 1.70 -3.45
CA SER A 24 -2.09 1.41 -4.25
C SER A 24 -1.04 2.51 -4.12
N ALA A 25 -1.43 3.77 -4.31
CA ALA A 25 -0.55 4.92 -4.16
C ALA A 25 0.00 5.07 -2.73
N ALA A 26 -0.83 4.79 -1.71
CA ALA A 26 -0.39 4.82 -0.32
C ALA A 26 0.70 3.76 -0.02
N LEU A 27 0.54 2.55 -0.56
CA LEU A 27 1.54 1.48 -0.42
C LEU A 27 2.86 1.81 -1.13
N LEU A 28 2.81 2.42 -2.32
CA LEU A 28 4.01 2.86 -3.04
C LEU A 28 4.77 3.92 -2.24
N ARG A 29 4.07 4.95 -1.74
CA ARG A 29 4.68 5.95 -0.85
C ARG A 29 5.28 5.32 0.41
N HIS A 30 4.65 4.27 0.95
CA HIS A 30 5.19 3.56 2.11
C HIS A 30 6.49 2.81 1.75
N ALA A 31 6.53 2.10 0.63
CA ALA A 31 7.75 1.44 0.13
C ALA A 31 8.90 2.44 -0.10
N GLU A 32 8.62 3.60 -0.70
CA GLU A 32 9.60 4.66 -0.89
C GLU A 32 10.14 5.19 0.44
N ARG A 33 9.26 5.45 1.41
CA ARG A 33 9.67 5.89 2.76
C ARG A 33 10.53 4.86 3.47
N LEU A 34 10.21 3.57 3.32
CA LEU A 34 11.01 2.47 3.88
C LEU A 34 12.44 2.51 3.31
N ARG A 35 12.57 2.59 1.97
CA ARG A 35 13.87 2.68 1.29
C ARG A 35 14.66 3.92 1.71
N ALA A 36 14.02 5.09 1.69
CA ALA A 36 14.65 6.34 2.08
C ALA A 36 15.13 6.30 3.54
N GLY A 37 14.31 5.78 4.46
CA GLY A 37 14.70 5.62 5.86
C GLY A 37 15.88 4.67 6.06
N ALA A 38 15.93 3.57 5.30
CA ALA A 38 17.05 2.63 5.36
C ALA A 38 18.37 3.23 4.84
N VAL A 39 18.32 4.09 3.82
CA VAL A 39 19.48 4.82 3.30
C VAL A 39 19.94 5.91 4.28
N ALA A 40 19.01 6.60 4.93
CA ALA A 40 19.29 7.72 5.83
C ALA A 40 19.97 7.35 7.15
N LEU A 41 19.91 6.08 7.57
CA LEU A 41 20.43 5.63 8.87
C LEU A 41 21.96 5.78 9.05
N ASP A 42 22.72 6.09 7.99
CA ASP A 42 24.20 6.11 7.89
C ASP A 42 24.95 4.94 8.57
N TRP A 43 24.21 3.91 8.94
CA TRP A 43 24.69 2.73 9.61
C TRP A 43 25.40 1.81 8.63
N LYS A 44 26.61 1.34 9.00
CA LYS A 44 27.49 0.50 8.18
C LYS A 44 27.77 -0.84 8.83
N GLY A 45 28.27 -1.77 8.02
CA GLY A 45 28.65 -3.12 8.42
C GLY A 45 27.63 -4.19 8.01
N PRO A 46 27.96 -5.47 8.18
CA PRO A 46 27.15 -6.59 7.68
C PRO A 46 25.72 -6.60 8.23
N GLN A 47 25.52 -6.17 9.47
CA GLN A 47 24.20 -6.07 10.08
C GLN A 47 23.35 -4.97 9.42
N ALA A 48 23.97 -3.87 9.01
CA ALA A 48 23.29 -2.80 8.30
C ALA A 48 22.86 -3.26 6.89
N GLU A 49 23.70 -4.06 6.21
CA GLU A 49 23.37 -4.65 4.91
C GLU A 49 22.20 -5.64 5.02
N ALA A 50 22.25 -6.55 6.01
CA ALA A 50 21.14 -7.47 6.28
C ALA A 50 19.84 -6.72 6.60
N PHE A 51 19.92 -5.63 7.35
CA PHE A 51 18.76 -4.76 7.60
C PHE A 51 18.23 -4.13 6.31
N ARG A 52 19.09 -3.52 5.49
CA ARG A 52 18.70 -2.93 4.20
C ARG A 52 18.04 -3.95 3.29
N TRP A 53 18.56 -5.18 3.23
CA TRP A 53 17.96 -6.26 2.44
C TRP A 53 16.55 -6.62 2.93
N ARG A 54 16.33 -6.70 4.26
CA ARG A 54 15.00 -6.93 4.83
C ARG A 54 14.01 -5.80 4.53
N ILE A 55 14.49 -4.56 4.55
CA ILE A 55 13.68 -3.40 4.18
C ILE A 55 13.32 -3.43 2.71
N GLU A 56 14.26 -3.75 1.83
CA GLU A 56 14.02 -3.87 0.39
C GLU A 56 12.97 -4.95 0.10
N ALA A 57 13.12 -6.13 0.71
CA ALA A 57 12.15 -7.21 0.58
C ALA A 57 10.74 -6.83 1.09
N LEU A 58 10.64 -5.96 2.11
CA LEU A 58 9.36 -5.44 2.56
C LEU A 58 8.79 -4.41 1.57
N ALA A 59 9.61 -3.50 1.06
CA ALA A 59 9.22 -2.50 0.07
C ALA A 59 8.71 -3.17 -1.23
N ASP A 60 9.36 -4.26 -1.66
CA ASP A 60 8.93 -5.04 -2.82
C ASP A 60 7.57 -5.73 -2.63
N ARG A 61 7.29 -6.23 -1.42
CA ARG A 61 5.96 -6.76 -1.10
C ARG A 61 4.90 -5.66 -1.14
N CYS A 62 5.21 -4.47 -0.63
CA CYS A 62 4.30 -3.32 -0.74
C CYS A 62 4.06 -2.92 -2.21
N ALA A 63 5.09 -2.90 -3.05
CA ALA A 63 4.97 -2.60 -4.47
C ALA A 63 4.15 -3.68 -5.22
N THR A 64 4.36 -4.96 -4.90
CA THR A 64 3.59 -6.08 -5.46
C THR A 64 2.10 -5.98 -5.09
N ALA A 65 1.81 -5.70 -3.82
CA ALA A 65 0.43 -5.49 -3.37
C ALA A 65 -0.21 -4.26 -4.04
N ALA A 66 0.54 -3.15 -4.16
CA ALA A 66 0.08 -1.96 -4.85
C ALA A 66 -0.28 -2.22 -6.33
N ALA A 67 0.56 -3.00 -7.03
CA ALA A 67 0.29 -3.40 -8.41
C ALA A 67 -0.98 -4.29 -8.51
N GLY A 68 -1.19 -5.19 -7.55
CA GLY A 68 -2.42 -5.98 -7.45
C GLY A 68 -3.67 -5.10 -7.30
N LEU A 69 -3.63 -4.12 -6.41
CA LEU A 69 -4.74 -3.18 -6.19
C LEU A 69 -5.02 -2.32 -7.44
N ALA A 70 -3.97 -1.82 -8.11
CA ALA A 70 -4.11 -1.04 -9.33
C ALA A 70 -4.79 -1.85 -10.45
N ARG A 71 -4.35 -3.10 -10.65
CA ARG A 71 -4.98 -4.02 -11.61
C ARG A 71 -6.44 -4.28 -11.29
N SER A 72 -6.78 -4.50 -10.01
CA SER A 72 -8.17 -4.67 -9.60
C SER A 72 -9.02 -3.42 -9.84
N ALA A 73 -8.45 -2.22 -9.67
CA ALA A 73 -9.14 -0.97 -10.01
C ALA A 73 -9.45 -0.90 -11.51
N GLU A 74 -8.48 -1.21 -12.37
CA GLU A 74 -8.65 -1.24 -13.83
C GLU A 74 -9.75 -2.22 -14.26
N GLN A 75 -9.80 -3.40 -13.63
CA GLN A 75 -10.84 -4.41 -13.89
C GLN A 75 -12.23 -3.89 -13.51
N LEU A 76 -12.36 -3.17 -12.39
CA LEU A 76 -13.62 -2.57 -11.98
C LEU A 76 -14.08 -1.48 -12.96
N ASP A 77 -13.18 -0.61 -13.43
CA ASP A 77 -13.55 0.39 -14.44
C ASP A 77 -13.97 -0.27 -15.75
N ALA A 78 -13.26 -1.34 -16.17
CA ALA A 78 -13.60 -2.08 -17.38
C ALA A 78 -15.00 -2.69 -17.28
N ALA A 79 -15.32 -3.33 -16.15
CA ALA A 79 -16.64 -3.89 -15.89
C ALA A 79 -17.74 -2.81 -15.88
N ALA A 80 -17.46 -1.63 -15.33
CA ALA A 80 -18.40 -0.52 -15.30
C ALA A 80 -18.69 0.05 -16.70
N ARG A 81 -17.70 0.08 -17.61
CA ARG A 81 -17.87 0.56 -18.99
C ARG A 81 -18.68 -0.40 -19.87
N THR A 82 -18.72 -1.68 -19.53
CA THR A 82 -19.44 -2.71 -20.30
C THR A 82 -20.89 -2.92 -19.85
N ARG A 83 -21.31 -2.25 -18.77
CA ARG A 83 -22.67 -2.31 -18.22
C ARG A 83 -23.49 -1.13 -18.70
#